data_AF-A0A7L2MKH0-F1
#
_entry.id   AF-A0A7L2MKH0-F1
#
_cell.length_a   1.000
_cell.length_b   1.000
_cell.length_c   1.000
_cell.angle_alpha   90.00
_cell.angle_beta   90.00
_cell.angle_gamma   90.00
#
_symmetry.space_group_name_H-M   'P 1'
#
loop_
_entity.id
_entity.type
_entity.pdbx_description
1 polymer ?
#
loop_
_entity_poly.entity_id
_entity_poly.type
_entity_poly.pdbx_seq_one_letter_code
_entity_poly.pdbx_strand_id
1 'polypeptide(L)'
;MGNSALKAHLETAQKTGVFQLTGKGLTEFPEDLQKLTSNLRTIDLSNNKIELLPPLIGKFSFLKSLALNNNKLTALPEELCKLKKLETLHLNGNHLRQLPAAFGQLAALKTLSLSGNQLRTVPTQLSGLRHLDVVDLSKNQIQNVPDTVGELQAIELNLNQNQISQISVQISHCPRLKVLRLEENCLELSMLPQSILSDSQISLLAVEGNLFEIKKLRELEGYDKYMERFTATKKKFA
;
A
#
# COMPACT_ATOMS: atom_id res chain seq x y z
N MET A 1 28.11 10.60 20.77
CA MET A 1 28.22 9.27 20.09
C MET A 1 27.36 9.12 18.83
N GLY A 2 26.45 10.05 18.49
CA GLY A 2 25.59 9.93 17.30
C GLY A 2 26.27 10.16 15.93
N ASN A 3 27.34 10.95 15.89
CA ASN A 3 27.92 11.41 14.61
C ASN A 3 28.85 10.36 13.95
N SER A 4 29.50 9.49 14.74
CA SER A 4 30.36 8.43 14.19
C SER A 4 29.56 7.31 13.54
N ALA A 5 28.39 6.97 14.10
CA ALA A 5 27.51 5.94 13.55
C ALA A 5 26.97 6.37 12.18
N LEU A 6 26.43 7.60 12.05
CA LEU A 6 25.90 8.10 10.78
C LEU A 6 26.97 8.09 9.68
N LYS A 7 28.19 8.54 9.98
CA LYS A 7 29.30 8.57 9.02
C LYS A 7 29.65 7.19 8.45
N ALA A 8 29.71 6.16 9.30
CA ALA A 8 29.98 4.78 8.84
C ALA A 8 28.86 4.24 7.92
N HIS A 9 27.60 4.57 8.20
CA HIS A 9 26.48 4.18 7.34
C HIS A 9 26.52 4.94 6.00
N LEU A 10 26.91 6.21 5.99
CA LEU A 10 27.09 6.99 4.76
C LEU A 10 28.20 6.41 3.88
N GLU A 11 29.36 6.06 4.45
CA GLU A 11 30.47 5.44 3.71
C GLU A 11 30.08 4.08 3.13
N THR A 12 29.33 3.27 3.90
CA THR A 12 28.81 1.98 3.43
C THR A 12 27.78 2.18 2.31
N ALA A 13 26.89 3.16 2.45
CA ALA A 13 25.87 3.47 1.46
C ALA A 13 26.49 4.01 0.16
N GLN A 14 27.60 4.75 0.25
CA GLN A 14 28.35 5.20 -0.92
C GLN A 14 28.91 4.02 -1.73
N LYS A 15 29.29 2.91 -1.08
CA LYS A 15 29.82 1.71 -1.77
C LYS A 15 28.73 0.78 -2.27
N THR A 16 27.64 0.65 -1.51
CA THR A 16 26.61 -0.38 -1.74
C THR A 16 25.35 0.14 -2.44
N GLY A 17 25.11 1.46 -2.42
CA GLY A 17 23.84 2.05 -2.83
C GLY A 17 22.69 1.80 -1.85
N VAL A 18 22.98 1.28 -0.65
CA VAL A 18 21.99 0.94 0.38
C VAL A 18 22.28 1.74 1.64
N PHE A 19 21.35 2.60 2.04
CA PHE A 19 21.41 3.32 3.31
C PHE A 19 20.35 2.78 4.25
N GLN A 20 20.76 2.32 5.43
CA GLN A 20 19.86 1.80 6.45
C GLN A 20 20.21 2.41 7.80
N LEU A 21 19.23 3.02 8.46
CA LEU A 21 19.42 3.59 9.79
C LEU A 21 18.13 3.50 10.60
N THR A 22 17.78 2.28 11.00
CA THR A 22 16.53 1.97 11.69
C THR A 22 16.65 2.10 13.21
N GLY A 23 15.59 2.52 13.90
CA GLY A 23 15.54 2.43 15.37
C GLY A 23 16.46 3.41 16.09
N LYS A 24 16.91 4.49 15.44
CA LYS A 24 17.87 5.45 16.02
C LYS A 24 17.23 6.70 16.60
N GLY A 25 15.89 6.79 16.55
CA GLY A 25 15.15 7.93 17.07
C GLY A 25 15.37 9.21 16.27
N LEU A 26 15.71 9.10 14.98
CA LEU A 26 15.86 10.26 14.09
C LEU A 26 14.56 11.05 14.04
N THR A 27 14.63 12.35 14.27
CA THR A 27 13.47 13.26 14.17
C THR A 27 13.30 13.84 12.77
N GLU A 28 14.37 13.81 11.97
CA GLU A 28 14.41 14.38 10.64
C GLU A 28 15.11 13.45 9.65
N PHE A 29 14.87 13.67 8.36
CA PHE A 29 15.56 12.97 7.30
C PHE A 29 17.02 13.44 7.24
N PRO A 30 18.03 12.54 7.24
CA PRO A 30 19.43 12.96 7.26
C PRO A 30 19.84 13.75 6.00
N GLU A 31 20.14 15.05 6.17
CA GLU A 31 20.49 15.94 5.05
C GLU A 31 21.75 15.49 4.30
N ASP A 32 22.70 14.85 5.00
CA ASP A 32 23.93 14.31 4.41
C ASP A 32 23.69 13.31 3.27
N LEU A 33 22.51 12.68 3.21
CA LEU A 33 22.12 11.80 2.10
C LEU A 33 22.04 12.53 0.76
N GLN A 34 21.94 13.86 0.75
CA GLN A 34 22.01 14.67 -0.47
C GLN A 34 23.24 14.32 -1.32
N LYS A 35 24.38 14.01 -0.68
CA LYS A 35 25.65 13.66 -1.33
C LYS A 35 25.58 12.33 -2.08
N LEU A 36 24.59 11.48 -1.79
CA LEU A 36 24.46 10.13 -2.33
C LEU A 36 23.25 9.98 -3.28
N THR A 37 22.59 11.08 -3.65
CA THR A 37 21.39 11.11 -4.51
C THR A 37 21.56 10.38 -5.84
N SER A 38 22.77 10.34 -6.39
CA SER A 38 23.08 9.68 -7.67
C SER A 38 23.41 8.19 -7.56
N ASN A 39 23.49 7.62 -6.35
CA ASN A 39 23.89 6.21 -6.15
C ASN A 39 22.89 5.38 -5.33
N LEU A 40 22.12 5.99 -4.43
CA LEU A 40 21.21 5.22 -3.57
C LEU A 40 20.08 4.56 -4.37
N ARG A 41 19.94 3.26 -4.15
CA ARG A 41 18.88 2.39 -4.67
C ARG A 41 17.91 1.98 -3.56
N THR A 42 18.38 1.93 -2.32
CA THR A 42 17.57 1.58 -1.16
C THR A 42 17.83 2.53 -0.01
N ILE A 43 16.77 3.04 0.58
CA ILE A 43 16.80 3.82 1.83
C ILE A 43 15.83 3.16 2.80
N ASP A 44 16.34 2.78 3.98
CA ASP A 44 15.52 2.33 5.11
C ASP A 44 15.77 3.23 6.33
N LEU A 45 14.73 3.96 6.71
CA LEU A 45 14.68 4.84 7.86
C LEU A 45 13.54 4.42 8.81
N SER A 46 13.16 3.14 8.80
CA SER A 46 12.05 2.62 9.60
C SER A 46 12.32 2.70 11.11
N ASN A 47 11.28 2.75 11.92
CA ASN A 47 11.33 2.80 13.39
C ASN A 47 12.08 4.04 13.91
N ASN A 48 11.84 5.20 13.32
CA ASN A 48 12.38 6.47 13.79
C ASN A 48 11.23 7.39 14.23
N LYS A 49 11.47 8.68 14.33
CA LYS A 49 10.50 9.70 14.74
C LYS A 49 10.38 10.80 13.69
N ILE A 50 10.60 10.47 12.41
CA ILE A 50 10.60 11.43 11.31
C ILE A 50 9.18 11.93 11.10
N GLU A 51 8.98 13.24 11.23
CA GLU A 51 7.66 13.88 11.09
C GLU A 51 7.40 14.36 9.66
N LEU A 52 8.46 14.72 8.94
CA LEU A 52 8.40 15.26 7.58
C LEU A 52 9.44 14.61 6.69
N LEU A 53 9.03 14.22 5.49
CA LEU A 53 9.93 13.80 4.42
C LEU A 53 10.24 15.03 3.53
N PRO A 54 11.50 15.48 3.42
CA PRO A 54 11.81 16.71 2.71
C PRO A 54 11.66 16.55 1.19
N PRO A 55 11.42 17.65 0.45
CA PRO A 55 11.42 17.66 -1.02
C PRO A 55 12.68 17.08 -1.66
N LEU A 56 13.80 17.07 -0.93
CA LEU A 56 15.05 16.43 -1.31
C LEU A 56 14.86 14.96 -1.76
N ILE A 57 13.84 14.25 -1.23
CA ILE A 57 13.57 12.86 -1.62
C ILE A 57 13.38 12.69 -3.13
N GLY A 58 12.87 13.70 -3.84
CA GLY A 58 12.69 13.64 -5.29
C GLY A 58 13.99 13.65 -6.09
N LYS A 59 15.15 13.93 -5.46
CA LYS A 59 16.46 13.92 -6.13
C LYS A 59 17.09 12.52 -6.24
N PHE A 60 16.60 11.53 -5.50
CA PHE A 60 17.14 10.16 -5.51
C PHE A 60 16.65 9.38 -6.74
N SER A 61 17.02 9.81 -7.95
CA SER A 61 16.49 9.29 -9.22
C SER A 61 16.74 7.81 -9.51
N PHE A 62 17.64 7.17 -8.76
CA PHE A 62 17.94 5.74 -8.83
C PHE A 62 17.26 4.89 -7.74
N LEU A 63 16.48 5.52 -6.86
CA LEU A 63 15.84 4.83 -5.75
C LEU A 63 14.80 3.84 -6.25
N LYS A 64 14.93 2.59 -5.80
CA LYS A 64 14.04 1.47 -6.08
C LYS A 64 13.22 1.07 -4.86
N SER A 65 13.77 1.23 -3.66
CA SER A 65 13.10 0.88 -2.41
C SER A 65 13.25 1.99 -1.38
N LEU A 66 12.12 2.41 -0.82
CA LEU A 66 12.04 3.39 0.27
C LEU A 66 11.19 2.82 1.41
N ALA A 67 11.82 2.62 2.57
CA ALA A 67 11.16 2.17 3.78
C ALA A 67 11.21 3.27 4.86
N LEU A 68 10.03 3.67 5.31
CA LEU A 68 9.77 4.71 6.29
C LEU A 68 8.73 4.24 7.32
N ASN A 69 8.66 2.92 7.57
CA ASN A 69 7.69 2.34 8.49
C ASN A 69 7.88 2.88 9.91
N ASN A 70 6.81 2.95 10.70
CA ASN A 70 6.84 3.33 12.11
C ASN A 70 7.60 4.65 12.33
N ASN A 71 7.15 5.69 11.63
CA ASN A 71 7.58 7.07 11.80
C ASN A 71 6.35 7.92 12.18
N LYS A 72 6.42 9.24 12.03
CA LYS A 72 5.35 10.17 12.37
C LYS A 72 4.90 11.00 11.17
N LEU A 73 5.07 10.47 9.96
CA LEU A 73 4.77 11.20 8.73
C LEU A 73 3.28 11.54 8.65
N THR A 74 2.95 12.81 8.54
CA THR A 74 1.56 13.30 8.38
C THR A 74 1.19 13.54 6.91
N ALA A 75 2.19 13.79 6.07
CA ALA A 75 2.07 13.98 4.63
C ALA A 75 3.34 13.50 3.91
N LEU A 76 3.23 13.33 2.59
CA LEU A 76 4.36 13.09 1.70
C LEU A 76 4.54 14.32 0.79
N PRO A 77 5.78 14.71 0.44
CA PRO A 77 6.04 15.79 -0.51
C PRO A 77 5.64 15.36 -1.94
N GLU A 78 5.19 16.31 -2.76
CA GLU A 78 4.90 16.06 -4.19
C GLU A 78 6.15 15.60 -4.95
N GLU A 79 7.34 16.00 -4.49
CA GLU A 79 8.62 15.56 -5.05
C GLU A 79 8.83 14.05 -4.98
N LEU A 80 8.19 13.33 -4.06
CA LEU A 80 8.24 11.86 -4.02
C LEU A 80 7.81 11.26 -5.37
N CYS A 81 6.84 11.88 -6.03
CA CYS A 81 6.28 11.44 -7.32
C CYS A 81 7.30 11.53 -8.48
N LYS A 82 8.46 12.16 -8.27
CA LYS A 82 9.58 12.20 -9.23
C LYS A 82 10.39 10.90 -9.27
N LEU A 83 10.22 10.01 -8.30
CA LEU A 83 10.94 8.74 -8.20
C LEU A 83 10.43 7.69 -9.19
N LYS A 84 10.69 7.87 -10.49
CA LYS A 84 10.16 7.01 -11.57
C LYS A 84 10.68 5.56 -11.54
N LYS A 85 11.73 5.27 -10.76
CA LYS A 85 12.29 3.93 -10.58
C LYS A 85 11.88 3.26 -9.27
N LEU A 86 11.06 3.91 -8.45
CA LEU A 86 10.63 3.36 -7.17
C LEU A 86 9.70 2.16 -7.41
N GLU A 87 10.14 0.99 -6.97
CA GLU A 87 9.42 -0.28 -7.11
C GLU A 87 8.70 -0.65 -5.80
N THR A 88 9.22 -0.21 -4.66
CA THR A 88 8.72 -0.57 -3.33
C THR A 88 8.69 0.64 -2.40
N LEU A 89 7.54 0.89 -1.79
CA LEU A 89 7.33 1.98 -0.84
C LEU A 89 6.61 1.45 0.41
N HIS A 90 7.31 1.50 1.55
CA HIS A 90 6.76 1.09 2.83
C HIS A 90 6.59 2.29 3.77
N LEU A 91 5.35 2.56 4.15
CA LEU A 91 4.90 3.70 4.95
C LEU A 91 3.98 3.26 6.09
N ASN A 92 4.08 2.00 6.52
CA ASN A 92 3.23 1.47 7.57
C ASN A 92 3.43 2.22 8.89
N GLY A 93 2.41 2.32 9.75
CA GLY A 93 2.53 2.90 11.08
C GLY A 93 2.95 4.38 11.05
N ASN A 94 2.28 5.18 10.23
CA ASN A 94 2.47 6.64 10.15
C ASN A 94 1.13 7.35 10.44
N HIS A 95 1.03 8.64 10.12
CA HIS A 95 -0.16 9.46 10.34
C HIS A 95 -0.69 10.07 9.04
N LEU A 96 -0.48 9.38 7.91
CA LEU A 96 -0.88 9.85 6.59
C LEU A 96 -2.40 9.89 6.46
N ARG A 97 -2.93 11.02 6.01
CA ARG A 97 -4.36 11.22 5.74
C ARG A 97 -4.71 11.22 4.26
N GLN A 98 -3.71 11.46 3.42
CA GLN A 98 -3.83 11.51 1.96
C GLN A 98 -2.49 11.20 1.30
N LEU A 99 -2.53 10.88 0.01
CA LEU A 99 -1.36 10.79 -0.85
C LEU A 99 -1.23 12.07 -1.72
N PRO A 100 -0.03 12.42 -2.18
CA PRO A 100 0.19 13.52 -3.13
C PRO A 100 -0.69 13.40 -4.39
N ALA A 101 -1.06 14.52 -5.00
CA ALA A 101 -1.93 14.52 -6.18
C ALA A 101 -1.28 13.75 -7.35
N ALA A 102 0.04 13.85 -7.50
CA ALA A 102 0.80 13.18 -8.54
C ALA A 102 1.21 11.74 -8.19
N PHE A 103 0.70 11.14 -7.11
CA PHE A 103 1.17 9.83 -6.63
C PHE A 103 1.01 8.71 -7.67
N GLY A 104 -0.05 8.78 -8.49
CA GLY A 104 -0.28 7.86 -9.61
C GLY A 104 0.81 7.90 -10.70
N GLN A 105 1.75 8.85 -10.66
CA GLN A 105 2.87 8.93 -11.61
C GLN A 105 4.08 8.08 -11.23
N LEU A 106 4.04 7.33 -10.12
CA LEU A 106 5.07 6.37 -9.71
C LEU A 106 4.98 5.10 -10.58
N ALA A 107 5.33 5.24 -11.86
CA ALA A 107 5.05 4.24 -12.89
C ALA A 107 5.67 2.86 -12.60
N ALA A 108 6.80 2.79 -11.90
CA ALA A 108 7.48 1.53 -11.59
C ALA A 108 7.00 0.86 -10.29
N LEU A 109 6.06 1.47 -9.54
CA LEU A 109 5.69 0.99 -8.22
C LEU A 109 4.92 -0.33 -8.29
N LYS A 110 5.43 -1.34 -7.60
CA LYS A 110 4.87 -2.71 -7.52
C LYS A 110 4.28 -3.02 -6.16
N THR A 111 4.90 -2.50 -5.10
CA THR A 111 4.48 -2.78 -3.72
C THR A 111 4.32 -1.47 -2.96
N LEU A 112 3.13 -1.27 -2.40
CA LEU A 112 2.79 -0.14 -1.56
C LEU A 112 2.21 -0.62 -0.24
N SER A 113 2.85 -0.25 0.86
CA SER A 113 2.36 -0.56 2.21
C SER A 113 2.03 0.73 2.96
N LEU A 114 0.76 0.90 3.30
CA LEU A 114 0.18 2.05 4.00
C LEU A 114 -0.61 1.60 5.24
N SER A 115 -0.36 0.39 5.75
CA SER A 115 -1.06 -0.15 6.90
C SER A 115 -0.86 0.72 8.15
N GLY A 116 -1.87 0.93 8.98
CA GLY A 116 -1.69 1.70 10.21
C GLY A 116 -1.49 3.20 9.97
N ASN A 117 -2.32 3.79 9.09
CA ASN A 117 -2.35 5.23 8.83
C ASN A 117 -3.75 5.81 9.16
N GLN A 118 -4.04 7.03 8.69
CA GLN A 118 -5.29 7.75 8.96
C GLN A 118 -6.09 8.02 7.67
N LEU A 119 -5.95 7.15 6.66
CA LEU A 119 -6.68 7.28 5.40
C LEU A 119 -8.17 7.01 5.62
N ARG A 120 -9.03 7.88 5.10
CA ARG A 120 -10.50 7.77 5.22
C ARG A 120 -11.21 7.22 3.98
N THR A 121 -10.49 7.16 2.87
CA THR A 121 -10.96 6.62 1.59
C THR A 121 -9.80 5.90 0.91
N VAL A 122 -10.11 4.97 0.01
CA VAL A 122 -9.10 4.42 -0.91
C VAL A 122 -8.61 5.57 -1.80
N PRO A 123 -7.31 5.90 -1.82
CA PRO A 123 -6.80 7.02 -2.62
C PRO A 123 -7.05 6.80 -4.12
N THR A 124 -7.68 7.76 -4.78
CA THR A 124 -8.01 7.68 -6.22
C THR A 124 -6.75 7.64 -7.09
N GLN A 125 -5.63 8.14 -6.58
CA GLN A 125 -4.33 8.13 -7.26
C GLN A 125 -3.80 6.71 -7.51
N LEU A 126 -4.29 5.69 -6.80
CA LEU A 126 -3.89 4.30 -7.02
C LEU A 126 -4.28 3.80 -8.41
N SER A 127 -5.34 4.35 -9.01
CA SER A 127 -5.77 4.03 -10.38
C SER A 127 -4.71 4.39 -11.45
N GLY A 128 -3.82 5.35 -11.15
CA GLY A 128 -2.71 5.70 -12.03
C GLY A 128 -1.54 4.70 -12.03
N LEU A 129 -1.45 3.83 -11.03
CA LEU A 129 -0.32 2.93 -10.82
C LEU A 129 -0.48 1.62 -11.63
N ARG A 130 0.12 1.59 -12.83
CA ARG A 130 -0.12 0.51 -13.82
C ARG A 130 0.58 -0.82 -13.54
N HIS A 131 1.59 -0.83 -12.67
CA HIS A 131 2.42 -2.01 -12.38
C HIS A 131 2.31 -2.47 -10.92
N LEU A 132 1.27 -2.02 -10.23
CA LEU A 132 1.04 -2.38 -8.83
C LEU A 132 0.69 -3.86 -8.74
N ASP A 133 1.31 -4.57 -7.82
CA ASP A 133 1.01 -5.98 -7.52
C ASP A 133 0.32 -6.08 -6.17
N VAL A 134 0.85 -5.39 -5.15
CA VAL A 134 0.34 -5.47 -3.77
C VAL A 134 0.10 -4.07 -3.20
N VAL A 135 -1.09 -3.87 -2.66
CA VAL A 135 -1.47 -2.68 -1.89
C VAL A 135 -2.00 -3.10 -0.53
N ASP A 136 -1.34 -2.62 0.52
CA ASP A 136 -1.81 -2.79 1.89
C ASP A 136 -2.33 -1.46 2.45
N LEU A 137 -3.65 -1.37 2.63
CA LEU A 137 -4.38 -0.28 3.25
C LEU A 137 -5.03 -0.71 4.58
N SER A 138 -4.61 -1.84 5.15
CA SER A 138 -5.18 -2.33 6.39
C SER A 138 -4.99 -1.36 7.56
N LYS A 139 -5.76 -1.48 8.64
CA LYS A 139 -5.59 -0.65 9.85
C LYS A 139 -5.62 0.85 9.56
N ASN A 140 -6.55 1.28 8.72
CA ASN A 140 -6.81 2.70 8.43
C ASN A 140 -8.20 3.10 8.95
N GLN A 141 -8.75 4.22 8.47
CA GLN A 141 -10.07 4.72 8.81
C GLN A 141 -10.99 4.73 7.59
N ILE A 142 -10.75 3.82 6.63
CA ILE A 142 -11.45 3.81 5.34
C ILE A 142 -12.91 3.41 5.57
N GLN A 143 -13.84 4.24 5.11
CA GLN A 143 -15.28 4.00 5.27
C GLN A 143 -15.93 3.46 3.99
N ASN A 144 -15.39 3.82 2.82
CA ASN A 144 -15.98 3.47 1.53
C ASN A 144 -14.89 3.12 0.52
N VAL A 145 -15.20 2.18 -0.37
CA VAL A 145 -14.42 1.89 -1.58
C VAL A 145 -15.09 2.57 -2.77
N PRO A 146 -14.50 3.64 -3.36
CA PRO A 146 -15.13 4.44 -4.41
C PRO A 146 -15.09 3.78 -5.78
N ASP A 147 -15.88 4.30 -6.74
CA ASP A 147 -15.95 3.80 -8.12
C ASP A 147 -14.61 3.78 -8.86
N THR A 148 -13.69 4.68 -8.52
CA THR A 148 -12.34 4.72 -9.13
C THR A 148 -11.54 3.44 -8.87
N VAL A 149 -11.96 2.59 -7.92
CA VAL A 149 -11.33 1.29 -7.66
C VAL A 149 -11.37 0.40 -8.90
N GLY A 150 -12.36 0.52 -9.79
CA GLY A 150 -12.46 -0.32 -10.99
C GLY A 150 -11.27 -0.18 -11.95
N GLU A 151 -10.53 0.91 -11.86
CA GLU A 151 -9.33 1.17 -12.66
C GLU A 151 -8.05 0.60 -12.02
N LEU A 152 -8.13 0.09 -10.78
CA LEU A 152 -6.99 -0.40 -10.01
C LEU A 152 -6.32 -1.60 -10.70
N GLN A 153 -5.02 -1.48 -10.96
CA GLN A 153 -4.23 -2.51 -11.64
C GLN A 153 -3.54 -3.50 -10.67
N ALA A 154 -3.92 -3.51 -9.39
CA ALA A 154 -3.32 -4.35 -8.36
C ALA A 154 -3.74 -5.83 -8.46
N ILE A 155 -2.89 -6.75 -8.01
CA ILE A 155 -3.22 -8.18 -7.86
C ILE A 155 -3.86 -8.44 -6.50
N GLU A 156 -3.33 -7.80 -5.45
CA GLU A 156 -3.80 -7.91 -4.08
C GLU A 156 -4.12 -6.54 -3.49
N LEU A 157 -5.33 -6.43 -2.93
CA LEU A 157 -5.79 -5.29 -2.17
C LEU A 157 -6.18 -5.76 -0.76
N ASN A 158 -5.42 -5.32 0.23
CA ASN A 158 -5.70 -5.57 1.63
C ASN A 158 -6.35 -4.33 2.26
N LEU A 159 -7.60 -4.47 2.70
CA LEU A 159 -8.41 -3.46 3.37
C LEU A 159 -8.86 -3.91 4.77
N ASN A 160 -8.20 -4.92 5.35
CA ASN A 160 -8.55 -5.44 6.68
C ASN A 160 -8.52 -4.35 7.75
N GLN A 161 -9.33 -4.48 8.80
CA GLN A 161 -9.28 -3.58 9.97
C GLN A 161 -9.48 -2.12 9.56
N ASN A 162 -10.56 -1.85 8.84
CA ASN A 162 -11.02 -0.51 8.49
C ASN A 162 -12.45 -0.31 9.01
N GLN A 163 -13.15 0.71 8.53
CA GLN A 163 -14.54 1.02 8.91
C GLN A 163 -15.46 0.89 7.69
N ILE A 164 -15.10 -0.01 6.75
CA ILE A 164 -15.77 -0.06 5.44
C ILE A 164 -17.19 -0.56 5.64
N SER A 165 -18.16 0.24 5.20
CA SER A 165 -19.58 -0.13 5.17
C SER A 165 -20.14 -0.17 3.75
N GLN A 166 -19.44 0.40 2.77
CA GLN A 166 -19.85 0.40 1.37
C GLN A 166 -18.69 0.06 0.43
N ILE A 167 -18.97 -0.80 -0.56
CA ILE A 167 -18.05 -1.13 -1.65
C ILE A 167 -18.72 -0.84 -2.98
N SER A 168 -18.05 -0.08 -3.84
CA SER A 168 -18.49 0.10 -5.22
C SER A 168 -18.51 -1.21 -6.00
N VAL A 169 -19.56 -1.41 -6.80
CA VAL A 169 -19.67 -2.50 -7.77
C VAL A 169 -18.53 -2.51 -8.80
N GLN A 170 -17.85 -1.39 -8.99
CA GLN A 170 -16.72 -1.27 -9.91
C GLN A 170 -15.51 -2.12 -9.49
N ILE A 171 -15.44 -2.56 -8.24
CA ILE A 171 -14.39 -3.48 -7.78
C ILE A 171 -14.34 -4.78 -8.59
N SER A 172 -15.47 -5.21 -9.14
CA SER A 172 -15.57 -6.40 -9.97
C SER A 172 -14.92 -6.23 -11.34
N HIS A 173 -14.75 -4.99 -11.80
CA HIS A 173 -14.10 -4.65 -13.08
C HIS A 173 -12.58 -4.48 -12.98
N CYS A 174 -11.99 -4.62 -11.78
CA CYS A 174 -10.55 -4.53 -11.61
C CYS A 174 -9.85 -5.59 -12.48
N PRO A 175 -9.00 -5.20 -13.46
CA PRO A 175 -8.53 -6.13 -14.49
C PRO A 175 -7.52 -7.16 -14.00
N ARG A 176 -6.89 -6.94 -12.84
CA ARG A 176 -5.84 -7.80 -12.28
C ARG A 176 -6.13 -8.30 -10.87
N LEU A 177 -7.19 -7.84 -10.21
CA LEU A 177 -7.44 -8.08 -8.79
C LEU A 177 -7.88 -9.52 -8.55
N LYS A 178 -7.03 -10.29 -7.85
CA LYS A 178 -7.26 -11.70 -7.53
C LYS A 178 -7.50 -11.94 -6.06
N VAL A 179 -6.92 -11.09 -5.20
CA VAL A 179 -6.97 -11.21 -3.74
C VAL A 179 -7.57 -9.93 -3.18
N LEU A 180 -8.72 -10.04 -2.53
CA LEU A 180 -9.40 -8.96 -1.84
C LEU A 180 -9.60 -9.36 -0.38
N ARG A 181 -9.00 -8.59 0.52
CA ARG A 181 -9.13 -8.80 1.96
C ARG A 181 -9.91 -7.64 2.58
N LEU A 182 -10.99 -7.96 3.27
CA LEU A 182 -11.97 -7.06 3.87
C LEU A 182 -12.30 -7.50 5.30
N GLU A 183 -11.41 -8.26 5.95
CA GLU A 183 -11.64 -8.79 7.28
C GLU A 183 -11.74 -7.65 8.31
N GLU A 184 -12.54 -7.84 9.36
CA GLU A 184 -12.70 -6.87 10.45
C GLU A 184 -13.10 -5.47 9.94
N ASN A 185 -14.27 -5.39 9.30
CA ASN A 185 -14.86 -4.16 8.77
C ASN A 185 -16.34 -4.06 9.20
N CYS A 186 -17.05 -3.04 8.71
CA CYS A 186 -18.46 -2.76 9.03
C CYS A 186 -19.41 -3.12 7.88
N LEU A 187 -19.07 -4.11 7.03
CA LEU A 187 -19.91 -4.45 5.88
C LEU A 187 -21.11 -5.26 6.31
N GLU A 188 -22.29 -4.84 5.86
CA GLU A 188 -23.47 -5.69 5.81
C GLU A 188 -23.44 -6.55 4.54
N LEU A 189 -24.10 -7.71 4.56
CA LEU A 189 -24.13 -8.62 3.41
C LEU A 189 -24.72 -7.97 2.15
N SER A 190 -25.72 -7.10 2.33
CA SER A 190 -26.37 -6.32 1.26
C SER A 190 -25.42 -5.34 0.57
N MET A 191 -24.37 -4.92 1.27
CA MET A 191 -23.38 -3.94 0.80
C MET A 191 -22.17 -4.60 0.12
N LEU A 192 -22.12 -5.93 0.09
CA LEU A 192 -21.14 -6.69 -0.68
C LEU A 192 -21.68 -6.90 -2.11
N PRO A 193 -21.06 -6.33 -3.15
CA PRO A 193 -21.50 -6.53 -4.53
C PRO A 193 -21.46 -8.01 -4.92
N GLN A 194 -22.61 -8.58 -5.31
CA GLN A 194 -22.66 -9.97 -5.80
C GLN A 194 -21.84 -10.18 -7.08
N SER A 195 -21.59 -9.11 -7.85
CA SER A 195 -20.69 -9.14 -9.00
C SER A 195 -19.25 -9.55 -8.65
N ILE A 196 -18.82 -9.40 -7.38
CA ILE A 196 -17.56 -9.97 -6.90
C ILE A 196 -17.58 -11.50 -7.03
N LEU A 197 -18.73 -12.13 -6.77
CA LEU A 197 -18.90 -13.57 -6.82
C LEU A 197 -19.11 -14.06 -8.26
N SER A 198 -19.91 -13.36 -9.06
CA SER A 198 -20.26 -13.79 -10.43
C SER A 198 -19.28 -13.37 -11.52
N ASP A 199 -18.89 -12.09 -11.56
CA ASP A 199 -18.36 -11.44 -12.76
C ASP A 199 -16.90 -10.97 -12.61
N SER A 200 -16.34 -11.08 -11.41
CA SER A 200 -14.97 -10.62 -11.13
C SER A 200 -13.90 -11.71 -11.36
N GLN A 201 -12.64 -11.27 -11.35
CA GLN A 201 -11.46 -12.16 -11.33
C GLN A 201 -10.99 -12.52 -9.91
N ILE A 202 -11.70 -12.06 -8.88
CA ILE A 202 -11.33 -12.30 -7.48
C ILE A 202 -11.49 -13.80 -7.20
N SER A 203 -10.39 -14.40 -6.74
CA SER A 203 -10.29 -15.82 -6.42
C SER A 203 -10.02 -16.07 -4.94
N LEU A 204 -9.58 -15.06 -4.20
CA LEU A 204 -9.48 -15.10 -2.74
C LEU A 204 -10.21 -13.87 -2.20
N LEU A 205 -11.35 -14.10 -1.57
CA LEU A 205 -12.14 -13.11 -0.87
C LEU A 205 -12.13 -13.44 0.62
N ALA A 206 -11.53 -12.58 1.43
CA ALA A 206 -11.53 -12.70 2.89
C ALA A 206 -12.45 -11.61 3.47
N VAL A 207 -13.52 -12.02 4.15
CA VAL A 207 -14.57 -11.11 4.66
C VAL A 207 -14.95 -11.42 6.11
N GLU A 208 -14.11 -12.15 6.84
CA GLU A 208 -14.38 -12.54 8.23
C GLU A 208 -14.46 -11.32 9.15
N GLY A 209 -15.28 -11.35 10.20
CA GLY A 209 -15.40 -10.23 11.12
C GLY A 209 -16.14 -9.00 10.57
N ASN A 210 -17.05 -9.19 9.60
CA ASN A 210 -18.00 -8.17 9.15
C ASN A 210 -19.38 -8.34 9.84
N LEU A 211 -20.34 -7.47 9.52
CA LEU A 211 -21.69 -7.45 10.12
C LEU A 211 -22.63 -8.50 9.51
N PHE A 212 -22.10 -9.66 9.12
CA PHE A 212 -22.88 -10.79 8.62
C PHE A 212 -22.20 -12.12 8.93
N GLU A 213 -23.01 -13.17 9.02
CA GLU A 213 -22.49 -14.53 9.16
C GLU A 213 -21.96 -15.05 7.82
N ILE A 214 -20.74 -15.60 7.83
CA ILE A 214 -20.08 -16.16 6.63
C ILE A 214 -20.92 -17.24 5.95
N LYS A 215 -21.77 -17.96 6.69
CA LYS A 215 -22.66 -18.98 6.12
C LYS A 215 -23.65 -18.38 5.11
N LYS A 216 -24.16 -17.18 5.37
CA LYS A 216 -25.09 -16.47 4.46
C LYS A 216 -24.44 -16.06 3.14
N LEU A 217 -23.11 -15.89 3.13
CA LEU A 217 -22.38 -15.64 1.88
C LEU A 217 -22.51 -16.80 0.89
N ARG A 218 -22.63 -18.04 1.40
CA ARG A 218 -22.73 -19.27 0.59
C ARG A 218 -24.09 -19.41 -0.11
N GLU A 219 -25.09 -18.68 0.38
CA GLU A 219 -26.45 -18.67 -0.15
C GLU A 219 -26.63 -17.63 -1.26
N LEU A 220 -25.63 -16.76 -1.48
CA LEU A 220 -25.68 -15.74 -2.52
C LEU A 220 -25.49 -16.34 -3.91
N GLU A 221 -26.20 -15.74 -4.88
CA GLU A 221 -26.02 -16.06 -6.29
C GLU A 221 -24.57 -15.80 -6.72
N GLY A 222 -24.02 -16.71 -7.53
CA GLY A 222 -22.63 -16.64 -8.00
C GLY A 222 -21.59 -17.17 -7.03
N TYR A 223 -21.95 -17.57 -5.80
CA TYR A 223 -20.99 -18.17 -4.85
C TYR A 223 -20.29 -19.41 -5.43
N ASP A 224 -20.99 -20.25 -6.17
CA ASP A 224 -20.41 -21.42 -6.84
C ASP A 224 -19.32 -21.04 -7.85
N LYS A 225 -19.58 -20.00 -8.66
CA LYS A 225 -18.58 -19.44 -9.61
C LYS A 225 -17.33 -18.94 -8.86
N TYR A 226 -17.53 -18.27 -7.72
CA TYR A 226 -16.41 -17.87 -6.87
C TYR A 226 -15.64 -19.08 -6.33
N MET A 227 -16.32 -20.11 -5.85
CA MET A 227 -15.69 -21.32 -5.32
C MET A 227 -14.91 -22.12 -6.36
N GLU A 228 -15.36 -22.14 -7.61
CA GLU A 228 -14.60 -22.66 -8.74
C GLU A 228 -13.28 -21.90 -8.92
N ARG A 229 -13.33 -20.56 -8.93
CA ARG A 229 -12.14 -19.69 -9.01
C ARG A 229 -11.19 -19.91 -7.84
N PHE A 230 -11.70 -19.94 -6.61
CA PHE A 230 -10.92 -20.17 -5.39
C PHE A 230 -10.20 -21.53 -5.42
N THR A 231 -10.92 -22.59 -5.80
CA THR A 231 -10.35 -23.95 -5.85
C THR A 231 -9.30 -24.08 -6.95
N ALA A 232 -9.54 -23.48 -8.12
CA ALA A 232 -8.57 -23.46 -9.23
C ALA A 232 -7.27 -22.73 -8.84
N THR A 233 -7.37 -21.63 -8.08
CA THR A 233 -6.19 -20.91 -7.56
C THR A 233 -5.46 -21.74 -6.51
N LYS A 234 -6.16 -22.36 -5.55
CA LYS A 234 -5.52 -23.17 -4.49
C LYS A 234 -4.72 -24.35 -5.05
N LYS A 235 -5.20 -24.99 -6.12
CA LYS A 235 -4.49 -26.08 -6.82
C LYS A 235 -3.22 -25.65 -7.54
N LYS A 236 -3.03 -24.36 -7.85
CA LYS A 236 -1.80 -23.84 -8.46
C LYS A 236 -0.68 -23.58 -7.44
N PHE A 237 -1.02 -23.57 -6.15
CA PHE A 237 -0.09 -23.29 -5.06
C PHE A 237 0.12 -24.49 -4.11
N ALA A 238 -0.43 -25.66 -4.44
CA ALA A 238 -0.23 -26.93 -3.75
C ALA A 238 0.53 -27.89 -4.65
#